data_AF-A0A849QGF8-F1
#
_entry.id   AF-A0A849QGF8-F1
#
_cell.length_a   1.000
_cell.length_b   1.000
_cell.length_c   1.000
_cell.angle_alpha   90.00
_cell.angle_beta   90.00
_cell.angle_gamma   90.00
#
_symmetry.space_group_name_H-M   'P 1'
#
loop_
_entity.id
_entity.type
_entity.pdbx_description
1 polymer ?
#
loop_
_entity_poly.entity_id
_entity_poly.type
_entity_poly.pdbx_seq_one_letter_code
_entity_poly.pdbx_strand_id
1 'polypeptide(L)'
;MNEEADTGWPAQPRLKRAGRILFILGIAIVVGGIVLGLSVVLVAAYTGSLVIVSNYGGYAILAFLLGILLIVAGLIALILPGGFSKDAVWAMRSGPFK
;
A
#
# COMPACT_ATOMS: atom_id res chain seq x y z
N MET A 1 9.15 -11.44 41.38
CA MET A 1 9.83 -11.46 40.07
C MET A 1 8.80 -11.11 39.04
N ASN A 2 8.95 -9.90 38.53
CA ASN A 2 8.32 -9.19 37.42
C ASN A 2 7.10 -9.85 36.74
N GLU A 3 5.97 -9.22 37.02
CA GLU A 3 4.79 -9.04 36.17
C GLU A 3 5.17 -9.04 34.69
N GLU A 4 4.89 -10.16 34.02
CA GLU A 4 4.64 -10.17 32.59
C GLU A 4 3.46 -9.23 32.35
N ALA A 5 3.76 -7.99 31.96
CA ALA A 5 2.80 -7.09 31.36
C ALA A 5 2.36 -7.73 30.04
N ASP A 6 1.44 -8.68 30.15
CA ASP A 6 0.53 -9.11 29.12
C ASP A 6 -0.25 -7.86 28.69
N THR A 7 0.38 -7.08 27.81
CA THR A 7 -0.28 -6.02 27.07
C THR A 7 -1.11 -6.72 25.99
N GLY A 8 -2.13 -7.44 26.45
CA GLY A 8 -3.21 -8.04 25.70
C GLY A 8 -4.01 -6.94 25.02
N TRP A 9 -3.39 -6.29 24.04
CA TRP A 9 -4.10 -5.42 23.12
C TRP A 9 -4.97 -6.33 22.27
N PRO A 10 -6.31 -6.16 22.31
CA PRO A 10 -7.16 -6.93 21.42
C PRO A 10 -6.78 -6.50 20.00
N ALA A 11 -6.08 -7.37 19.28
CA ALA A 11 -5.85 -7.22 17.86
C ALA A 11 -7.22 -7.07 17.21
N GLN A 12 -7.65 -5.84 16.92
CA GLN A 12 -9.01 -5.60 16.45
C GLN A 12 -9.18 -6.36 15.14
N PRO A 13 -10.05 -7.37 15.08
CA PRO A 13 -10.14 -8.26 13.93
C PRO A 13 -10.54 -7.50 12.66
N ARG A 14 -11.16 -6.32 12.81
CA ARG A 14 -11.55 -5.42 11.72
C ARG A 14 -10.35 -4.76 11.02
N LEU A 15 -9.34 -4.30 11.77
CA LEU A 15 -8.13 -3.68 11.20
C LEU A 15 -7.29 -4.68 10.41
N LYS A 16 -7.13 -5.90 10.94
CA LYS A 16 -6.45 -7.00 10.22
C LYS A 16 -7.17 -7.37 8.91
N ARG A 17 -8.50 -7.39 8.91
CA ARG A 17 -9.30 -7.66 7.70
C ARG A 17 -9.18 -6.52 6.69
N ALA A 18 -9.28 -5.27 7.14
CA ALA A 18 -9.12 -4.09 6.28
C ALA A 18 -7.72 -4.04 5.64
N GLY A 19 -6.67 -4.26 6.43
CA GLY A 19 -5.28 -4.32 5.93
C GLY A 19 -5.08 -5.40 4.87
N ARG A 20 -5.65 -6.60 5.07
CA ARG A 20 -5.59 -7.68 4.09
C ARG A 20 -6.30 -7.34 2.79
N ILE A 21 -7.47 -6.70 2.86
CA ILE A 21 -8.22 -6.27 1.66
C ILE A 21 -7.43 -5.19 0.91
N LEU A 22 -6.92 -4.17 1.62
CA LEU A 22 -6.08 -3.12 1.05
C LEU A 22 -4.82 -3.68 0.37
N PHE A 23 -4.17 -4.66 1.00
CA PHE A 23 -3.00 -5.33 0.45
C PHE A 23 -3.32 -6.10 -0.84
N ILE A 24 -4.41 -6.88 -0.84
CA ILE A 24 -4.86 -7.63 -2.03
C ILE A 24 -5.24 -6.66 -3.16
N LEU A 25 -5.93 -5.57 -2.84
CA LEU A 25 -6.30 -4.54 -3.81
C LEU A 25 -5.06 -3.87 -4.43
N GLY A 26 -4.08 -3.52 -3.60
CA GLY A 26 -2.80 -2.97 -4.06
C GLY A 26 -2.07 -3.92 -5.01
N ILE A 27 -1.99 -5.22 -4.66
CA ILE A 27 -1.40 -6.24 -5.54
C ILE A 27 -2.17 -6.33 -6.86
N ALA A 28 -3.51 -6.37 -6.81
CA ALA A 28 -4.33 -6.47 -8.01
C ALA A 28 -4.12 -5.28 -8.96
N ILE A 29 -3.97 -4.07 -8.42
CA ILE A 29 -3.69 -2.85 -9.19
C ILE A 29 -2.30 -2.94 -9.85
N VAL A 30 -1.27 -3.34 -9.09
CA VAL A 30 0.10 -3.46 -9.62
C VAL A 30 0.18 -4.53 -10.71
N VAL A 31 -0.37 -5.72 -10.45
CA VAL A 31 -0.38 -6.83 -11.41
C VAL A 31 -1.18 -6.45 -12.66
N GLY A 32 -2.37 -5.87 -12.49
CA GLY A 32 -3.18 -5.39 -13.61
C GLY A 32 -2.47 -4.32 -14.43
N GLY A 33 -1.75 -3.40 -13.77
CA GLY A 33 -0.93 -2.39 -14.43
C GLY A 33 0.21 -2.99 -15.26
N ILE A 34 0.88 -4.04 -14.77
CA ILE A 34 1.92 -4.77 -15.51
C ILE A 34 1.32 -5.43 -16.77
N VAL A 35 0.19 -6.13 -16.62
CA VAL A 35 -0.47 -6.84 -17.73
C VAL A 35 -0.92 -5.86 -18.82
N LEU A 36 -1.53 -4.74 -18.43
CA LEU A 36 -1.95 -3.71 -19.37
C LEU A 36 -0.74 -3.01 -20.02
N GLY A 37 0.32 -2.75 -19.26
CA GLY A 37 1.58 -2.22 -19.79
C GLY A 37 2.18 -3.12 -20.88
N LEU A 38 2.24 -4.43 -20.64
CA LEU A 38 2.70 -5.42 -21.64
C LEU A 38 1.79 -5.41 -22.88
N SER A 39 0.48 -5.33 -22.68
CA SER A 39 -0.50 -5.28 -23.77
C SER A 39 -0.31 -4.03 -24.63
N VAL A 40 -0.04 -2.88 -24.01
CA VAL A 40 0.20 -1.61 -24.73
C VAL A 40 1.50 -1.66 -25.52
N VAL A 41 2.57 -2.23 -24.99
CA VAL A 41 3.83 -2.41 -25.73
C VAL A 41 3.62 -3.32 -26.93
N LEU A 42 2.86 -4.42 -26.78
CA LEU A 42 2.49 -5.30 -27.89
C LEU A 42 1.70 -4.53 -28.96
N VAL A 43 0.64 -3.83 -28.58
CA VAL A 43 -0.18 -3.05 -29.53
C VAL A 43 0.66 -1.98 -30.23
N ALA A 44 1.55 -1.30 -29.53
CA ALA A 44 2.45 -0.31 -30.12
C ALA A 44 3.43 -0.95 -31.12
N ALA A 45 3.93 -2.15 -30.86
CA ALA A 45 4.77 -2.89 -31.79
C ALA A 45 4.02 -3.30 -33.07
N TYR A 46 2.74 -3.68 -32.97
CA TYR A 46 1.92 -4.03 -34.14
C TYR A 46 1.41 -2.82 -34.92
N THR A 47 1.11 -1.72 -34.25
CA THR A 47 0.54 -0.51 -34.88
C THR A 47 1.57 0.55 -35.26
N GLY A 48 2.80 0.44 -34.76
CA GLY A 48 3.88 1.43 -34.94
C GLY A 48 3.62 2.79 -34.25
N SER A 49 2.54 2.91 -33.47
CA SER A 49 2.13 4.19 -32.89
C SER A 49 2.76 4.44 -31.52
N LEU A 50 3.78 5.29 -31.50
CA LEU A 50 4.45 5.75 -30.27
C LEU A 50 3.57 6.63 -29.39
N VAL A 51 2.51 7.23 -29.95
CA VAL A 51 1.57 8.10 -29.23
C VAL A 51 0.80 7.32 -28.14
N ILE A 52 0.45 6.07 -28.43
CA ILE A 52 -0.28 5.20 -27.49
C ILE A 52 0.61 4.89 -26.27
N VAL A 53 1.90 4.63 -26.49
CA VAL A 53 2.86 4.34 -25.42
C VAL A 53 3.07 5.57 -24.54
N SER A 54 3.23 6.74 -25.15
CA SER A 54 3.44 8.00 -24.42
C SER A 54 2.27 8.35 -23.51
N ASN A 55 1.03 8.27 -24.02
CA ASN A 55 -0.16 8.56 -23.21
C ASN A 55 -0.35 7.52 -22.10
N TYR A 56 -0.12 6.24 -22.40
CA TYR A 56 -0.26 5.19 -21.40
C TYR A 56 0.78 5.30 -20.28
N GLY A 57 2.02 5.66 -20.60
CA GLY A 57 3.09 5.83 -19.62
C GLY A 57 2.74 6.82 -18.51
N GLY A 58 2.09 7.94 -18.84
CA GLY A 58 1.66 8.94 -17.85
C GLY A 58 0.67 8.40 -16.82
N TYR A 59 -0.38 7.70 -17.28
CA TYR A 59 -1.39 7.12 -16.39
C TYR A 59 -0.89 5.88 -15.65
N ALA A 60 -0.06 5.08 -16.30
CA ALA A 60 0.50 3.86 -15.73
C ALA A 60 1.39 4.16 -14.52
N ILE A 61 2.25 5.19 -14.61
CA ILE A 61 3.12 5.59 -13.50
C ILE A 61 2.31 5.99 -12.26
N LEU A 62 1.27 6.83 -12.44
CA LEU A 62 0.39 7.24 -11.35
C LEU A 62 -0.35 6.05 -10.71
N ALA A 63 -0.89 5.16 -11.53
CA ALA A 63 -1.58 3.96 -11.05
C ALA A 63 -0.62 3.02 -10.30
N PHE A 64 0.62 2.89 -10.78
CA PHE A 64 1.65 2.05 -10.15
C PHE A 64 2.08 2.60 -8.79
N LEU A 65 2.28 3.92 -8.69
CA LEU A 65 2.59 4.59 -7.42
C LEU A 65 1.46 4.41 -6.39
N LEU A 66 0.20 4.57 -6.82
CA LEU A 66 -0.97 4.31 -5.97
C LEU A 66 -1.05 2.84 -5.53
N GLY A 67 -0.79 1.91 -6.45
CA GLY A 67 -0.75 0.48 -6.16
C GLY A 67 0.30 0.14 -5.09
N ILE A 68 1.53 0.65 -5.25
CA ILE A 68 2.60 0.49 -4.25
C ILE A 68 2.19 1.10 -2.91
N LEU A 69 1.64 2.32 -2.90
CA LEU A 69 1.18 2.97 -1.67
C LEU A 69 0.16 2.12 -0.92
N LEU A 70 -0.80 1.53 -1.63
CA LEU A 70 -1.81 0.63 -1.07
C LEU A 70 -1.20 -0.66 -0.52
N ILE A 71 -0.21 -1.24 -1.21
CA ILE A 71 0.53 -2.40 -0.72
C ILE A 71 1.24 -2.05 0.59
N VAL A 72 1.97 -0.94 0.63
CA VAL A 72 2.69 -0.50 1.83
C VAL A 72 1.73 -0.22 2.98
N ALA A 73 0.63 0.50 2.74
CA ALA A 73 -0.39 0.77 3.75
C ALA A 73 -1.04 -0.52 4.27
N GLY A 74 -1.37 -1.46 3.38
CA GLY A 74 -1.89 -2.78 3.74
C GLY A 74 -0.89 -3.60 4.56
N LEU A 75 0.39 -3.55 4.19
CA LEU A 75 1.48 -4.23 4.91
C LEU A 75 1.65 -3.65 6.32
N ILE A 76 1.65 -2.32 6.46
CA ILE A 76 1.72 -1.64 7.76
C ILE A 76 0.54 -2.04 8.64
N ALA A 77 -0.68 -2.07 8.10
CA ALA A 77 -1.87 -2.48 8.85
C ALA A 77 -1.83 -3.96 9.27
N LEU A 78 -1.11 -4.81 8.53
CA LEU A 78 -0.97 -6.24 8.82
C LEU A 78 0.15 -6.51 9.84
N ILE A 79 1.28 -5.80 9.74
CA ILE A 79 2.44 -5.91 10.63
C ILE A 79 2.20 -5.18 11.96
N LEU A 80 1.51 -4.04 11.95
CA LEU A 80 1.11 -3.28 13.14
C LEU A 80 -0.40 -3.38 13.38
N PRO A 81 -0.92 -4.55 13.80
CA PRO A 81 -2.34 -4.73 14.08
C PRO A 81 -2.85 -3.93 15.28
N GLY A 82 -1.94 -3.35 16.09
CA GLY A 82 -2.26 -2.46 17.22
C GLY A 82 -2.47 -0.99 16.83
N GLY A 83 -2.24 -0.62 15.57
CA GLY A 83 -2.13 0.80 15.16
C GLY A 83 -0.80 1.43 15.60
N PHE A 84 -0.61 2.72 15.27
CA PHE A 84 0.47 3.51 15.87
C PHE A 84 0.32 3.40 17.39
N SER A 85 1.34 2.88 18.09
CA SER A 85 1.30 2.77 19.54
C SER A 85 0.95 4.14 20.11
N LYS A 86 0.30 4.17 21.28
CA LYS A 86 0.04 5.43 21.97
C LYS A 86 1.32 6.27 22.10
N ASP A 87 2.51 5.67 22.11
CA ASP A 87 3.80 6.37 22.10
C ASP A 87 4.12 7.06 20.79
N ALA A 88 3.71 6.53 19.64
CA ALA A 88 3.86 7.23 18.36
C ALA A 88 2.86 8.40 18.24
N VAL A 89 1.63 8.23 18.73
CA VAL A 89 0.64 9.34 18.82
C VAL A 89 1.07 10.34 19.89
N TRP A 90 1.62 9.89 21.01
CA TRP A 90 2.18 10.74 22.05
C TRP A 90 3.40 11.47 21.55
N ALA A 91 4.37 10.82 20.90
CA ALA A 91 5.55 11.47 20.33
C ALA A 91 5.19 12.48 19.24
N MET A 92 4.15 12.23 18.44
CA MET A 92 3.60 13.24 17.52
C MET A 92 2.91 14.40 18.25
N ARG A 93 2.27 14.14 19.39
CA ARG A 93 1.56 15.17 20.19
C ARG A 93 2.49 15.91 21.16
N SER A 94 3.60 15.30 21.56
CA SER A 94 4.65 15.80 22.43
C SER A 94 5.93 15.97 21.61
N GLY A 95 5.82 16.61 20.44
CA GLY A 95 6.98 17.10 19.71
C GLY A 95 7.91 17.89 20.65
N PRO A 96 9.21 17.98 20.35
CA PRO A 96 10.22 18.58 21.23
C PRO A 96 10.05 20.10 21.23
N PHE A 97 9.03 20.58 21.94
CA PHE A 97 8.85 21.97 22.32
C PHE A 97 8.78 21.99 23.85
N LYS A 98 9.96 21.90 24.46
CA LYS A 98 10.29 22.78 25.56
C LYS A 98 11.14 23.90 25.00
#